data_AF-A0A2H0IT03-F1
#
_entry.id   AF-A0A2H0IT03-F1
#
_cell.length_a   1.000
_cell.length_b   1.000
_cell.length_c   1.000
_cell.angle_alpha   90.00
_cell.angle_beta   90.00
_cell.angle_gamma   90.00
#
_symmetry.space_group_name_H-M   'P 1'
#
loop_
_entity.id
_entity.type
_entity.pdbx_description
1 polymer ?
#
loop_
_entity_poly.entity_id
_entity_poly.type
_entity_poly.pdbx_seq_one_letter_code
_entity_poly.pdbx_strand_id
1 'polypeptide(L)'
;MIFFNLSNLEERLRGNSLQANHLFTYFMINIILVILSLSTSKQPEDTEVWIMGLSTLMTAIITIGFLIYLFDLCKRAGSENRFLEFYFSLGFVVVLNFAVFILIPIAVLIKILNLPLLDFPLPNLVLDVLLEVIFYYILTRSFQRVLVPTKPD
;
A
#
# COMPACT_ATOMS: atom_id res chain seq x y z
N MET A 1 18.12 10.20 -0.97
CA MET A 1 16.88 10.03 -0.16
C MET A 1 15.66 9.93 -1.08
N ILE A 2 15.65 8.96 -2.01
CA ILE A 2 14.62 8.82 -3.07
C ILE A 2 13.39 8.06 -2.57
N PHE A 3 13.57 7.20 -1.57
CA PHE A 3 12.55 6.27 -1.08
C PHE A 3 11.37 6.90 -0.33
N PHE A 4 11.49 8.16 0.13
CA PHE A 4 10.43 8.84 0.90
C PHE A 4 9.65 9.89 0.10
N ASN A 5 10.21 10.38 -1.01
CA ASN A 5 9.60 11.49 -1.75
C ASN A 5 8.72 10.96 -2.89
N LEU A 6 7.44 10.79 -2.59
CA LEU A 6 6.43 10.34 -3.56
C LEU A 6 6.37 11.25 -4.79
N SER A 7 6.46 12.58 -4.62
CA SER A 7 6.40 13.52 -5.74
C SER A 7 7.59 13.37 -6.70
N ASN A 8 8.80 13.18 -6.17
CA ASN A 8 10.00 12.98 -7.00
C ASN A 8 9.95 11.62 -7.73
N LEU A 9 9.41 10.59 -7.06
CA LEU A 9 9.19 9.30 -7.72
C LEU A 9 8.16 9.41 -8.85
N GLU A 10 7.03 10.08 -8.61
CA GLU A 10 5.99 10.32 -9.62
C GLU A 10 6.56 11.03 -10.86
N GLU A 11 7.37 12.08 -10.67
CA GLU A 11 8.02 12.82 -11.75
C GLU A 11 8.99 11.93 -12.56
N ARG A 12 9.80 11.11 -11.88
CA ARG A 12 10.74 10.19 -12.55
C ARG A 12 10.03 9.09 -13.33
N LEU A 13 8.92 8.57 -12.81
CA LEU A 13 8.10 7.55 -13.46
C LEU A 13 7.41 8.11 -14.71
N ARG A 14 6.95 9.36 -14.66
CA ARG A 14 6.42 10.09 -15.84
C ARG A 14 7.47 10.18 -16.95
N GLY A 15 8.72 10.51 -16.59
CA GLY A 15 9.82 10.69 -17.53
C GLY A 15 10.49 9.40 -18.04
N ASN A 16 9.93 8.20 -17.78
CA ASN A 16 10.52 6.89 -18.14
C ASN A 16 11.94 6.64 -17.59
N SER A 17 12.28 7.28 -16.47
CA SER A 17 13.69 7.39 -16.03
C SER A 17 14.11 6.41 -14.94
N LEU A 18 13.28 5.42 -14.59
CA LEU A 18 13.66 4.44 -13.59
C LEU A 18 14.59 3.37 -14.16
N GLN A 19 15.86 3.42 -13.74
CA GLN A 19 16.81 2.35 -14.06
C GLN A 19 16.30 1.01 -13.50
N ALA A 20 16.50 -0.07 -14.26
CA ALA A 20 16.09 -1.43 -13.89
C ALA A 20 16.58 -1.85 -12.49
N ASN A 21 17.76 -1.39 -12.08
CA ASN A 21 18.31 -1.63 -10.74
C ASN A 21 17.42 -1.10 -9.62
N HIS A 22 16.81 0.07 -9.81
CA HIS A 22 15.89 0.65 -8.82
C HIS A 22 14.57 -0.12 -8.76
N LEU A 23 14.04 -0.55 -9.91
CA LEU A 23 12.84 -1.39 -9.98
C LEU A 23 13.05 -2.72 -9.26
N PHE A 24 14.17 -3.39 -9.51
CA PHE A 24 14.54 -4.62 -8.81
C PHE A 24 14.65 -4.41 -7.30
N THR A 25 15.24 -3.29 -6.88
CA THR A 25 15.35 -2.92 -5.46
C THR A 25 13.97 -2.76 -4.83
N TYR A 26 13.04 -2.03 -5.47
CA TYR A 26 11.67 -1.89 -4.97
C TYR A 26 10.96 -3.24 -4.85
N PHE A 27 11.09 -4.10 -5.87
CA PHE A 27 10.52 -5.44 -5.85
C PHE A 27 11.05 -6.28 -4.69
N MET A 28 12.38 -6.33 -4.51
CA MET A 28 13.02 -7.06 -3.43
C MET A 28 12.59 -6.57 -2.05
N ILE A 29 12.47 -5.25 -1.87
CA ILE A 29 12.02 -4.70 -0.59
C ILE A 29 10.56 -5.09 -0.32
N ASN A 30 9.67 -5.05 -1.32
CA ASN A 30 8.29 -5.50 -1.13
C ASN A 30 8.23 -6.98 -0.70
N ILE A 31 9.03 -7.86 -1.31
CA ILE A 31 9.12 -9.26 -0.88
C ILE A 31 9.59 -9.37 0.57
N ILE A 32 10.64 -8.65 0.94
CA ILE A 32 11.16 -8.66 2.32
C ILE A 32 10.09 -8.18 3.30
N LEU A 33 9.35 -7.12 2.98
CA LEU A 33 8.25 -6.62 3.82
C LEU A 33 7.14 -7.66 3.99
N VAL A 34 6.75 -8.35 2.92
CA VAL A 34 5.75 -9.43 2.99
C VAL A 34 6.25 -10.57 3.88
N ILE A 35 7.50 -11.02 3.72
CA ILE A 35 8.09 -12.08 4.55
C ILE A 35 8.16 -11.66 6.03
N LEU A 36 8.56 -10.42 6.30
CA LEU A 36 8.60 -9.89 7.67
C LEU A 36 7.19 -9.79 8.28
N SER A 37 6.20 -9.36 7.51
CA SER A 37 4.80 -9.31 7.94
C SER A 37 4.28 -10.70 8.30
N LEU A 38 4.56 -11.71 7.47
CA LEU A 38 4.13 -13.09 7.70
C LEU A 38 4.86 -13.75 8.87
N SER A 39 6.12 -13.40 9.12
CA SER A 39 6.91 -13.98 10.21
C SER A 39 6.61 -13.36 11.58
N THR A 40 6.07 -12.14 11.60
CA THR A 40 5.76 -11.40 12.84
C THR A 40 4.30 -11.49 13.27
N SER A 41 3.40 -11.98 12.40
CA SER A 41 2.00 -12.21 12.75
C SER A 41 1.87 -13.40 13.70
N LYS A 42 1.93 -13.13 15.01
CA LYS A 42 1.50 -14.11 16.02
C LYS A 42 -0.03 -14.11 16.07
N GLN A 43 -0.62 -15.29 15.90
CA GLN A 43 -2.06 -15.48 16.05
C GLN A 43 -2.41 -15.28 17.53
N PRO A 44 -3.29 -14.33 17.88
CA PRO A 44 -3.74 -14.22 19.26
C PRO A 44 -4.53 -15.49 19.60
N GLU A 45 -4.22 -16.13 20.73
CA GLU A 45 -4.82 -17.41 21.15
C GLU A 45 -6.36 -17.33 21.25
N ASP A 46 -6.91 -16.13 21.45
CA ASP A 46 -8.35 -15.87 21.62
C ASP A 46 -9.04 -15.30 20.36
N THR A 47 -8.35 -15.19 19.21
CA THR A 47 -9.02 -14.66 18.01
C THR A 47 -9.90 -15.72 17.38
N GLU A 48 -11.19 -15.45 17.31
CA GLU A 48 -12.16 -16.34 16.69
C GLU A 48 -11.81 -16.57 15.20
N VAL A 49 -11.60 -17.83 14.83
CA VAL A 49 -11.13 -18.24 13.47
C VAL A 49 -11.99 -17.66 12.35
N TRP A 50 -13.29 -17.48 12.57
CA TRP A 50 -14.19 -16.92 11.58
C TRP A 50 -13.95 -15.43 11.31
N ILE A 51 -13.50 -14.66 12.31
CA ILE A 51 -13.15 -13.23 12.15
C ILE A 51 -11.89 -13.12 11.30
N MET A 52 -10.90 -13.97 11.54
CA MET A 52 -9.69 -14.03 10.73
C MET A 52 -9.99 -14.41 9.27
N GLY A 53 -10.88 -15.39 9.06
CA GLY A 53 -11.34 -15.78 7.73
C GLY A 53 -12.06 -14.64 7.00
N LEU A 54 -12.94 -13.92 7.70
CA LEU A 54 -13.65 -12.77 7.16
C LEU A 54 -12.70 -11.61 6.81
N SER A 55 -11.76 -11.28 7.71
CA SER A 55 -10.73 -10.27 7.47
C SER A 55 -9.91 -10.59 6.22
N THR A 56 -9.40 -11.82 6.13
CA THR A 56 -8.62 -12.29 4.98
C THR A 56 -9.42 -12.21 3.68
N LEU A 57 -10.69 -12.61 3.70
CA LEU A 57 -11.56 -12.54 2.53
C LEU A 57 -11.82 -11.09 2.10
N MET A 58 -12.10 -10.20 3.05
CA MET A 58 -12.34 -8.78 2.79
C MET A 58 -11.10 -8.12 2.16
N THR A 59 -9.93 -8.34 2.76
CA THR A 59 -8.65 -7.84 2.21
C THR A 59 -8.37 -8.41 0.82
N ALA A 60 -8.61 -9.70 0.60
CA ALA A 60 -8.45 -10.28 -0.73
C ALA A 60 -9.37 -9.61 -1.77
N ILE A 61 -10.64 -9.38 -1.44
CA ILE A 61 -11.61 -8.73 -2.34
C ILE A 61 -11.18 -7.28 -2.64
N ILE A 62 -10.80 -6.51 -1.62
CA ILE A 62 -10.37 -5.12 -1.77
C ILE A 62 -9.09 -5.06 -2.61
N THR A 63 -8.07 -5.81 -2.23
CA THR A 63 -6.78 -5.90 -2.94
C THR A 63 -6.99 -6.28 -4.40
N ILE A 64 -7.71 -7.38 -4.69
CA ILE A 64 -7.95 -7.82 -6.08
C ILE A 64 -8.74 -6.78 -6.86
N GLY A 65 -9.79 -6.20 -6.26
CA GLY A 65 -10.62 -5.18 -6.88
C GLY A 65 -9.80 -3.95 -7.30
N PHE A 66 -8.96 -3.44 -6.40
CA PHE A 66 -8.07 -2.32 -6.70
C PHE A 66 -6.97 -2.68 -7.70
N LEU A 67 -6.39 -3.89 -7.63
CA LEU A 67 -5.39 -4.32 -8.62
C LEU A 67 -5.96 -4.34 -10.03
N ILE A 68 -7.17 -4.88 -10.22
CA ILE A 68 -7.87 -4.87 -11.51
C ILE A 68 -8.10 -3.43 -11.97
N TYR A 69 -8.57 -2.57 -11.08
CA TYR A 69 -8.83 -1.17 -11.40
C TYR A 69 -7.55 -0.40 -11.78
N LEU A 70 -6.46 -0.56 -11.04
CA LEU A 70 -5.17 0.08 -11.33
C LEU A 70 -4.58 -0.44 -12.65
N PHE A 71 -4.74 -1.73 -12.94
CA PHE A 71 -4.32 -2.29 -14.23
C PHE A 71 -5.13 -1.69 -15.39
N ASP A 72 -6.45 -1.53 -15.23
CA ASP A 72 -7.30 -0.88 -16.23
C ASP A 72 -6.90 0.60 -16.45
N LEU A 73 -6.52 1.32 -15.40
CA LEU A 73 -5.97 2.68 -15.53
C LEU A 73 -4.71 2.71 -16.41
N CYS A 74 -3.77 1.80 -16.17
CA CYS A 74 -2.57 1.70 -17.01
C CYS A 74 -2.90 1.36 -18.45
N LYS A 75 -3.86 0.44 -18.67
CA LYS A 75 -4.30 0.03 -20.00
C LYS A 75 -4.94 1.20 -20.77
N ARG A 76 -5.78 2.01 -20.11
CA ARG A 76 -6.39 3.20 -20.72
C ARG A 76 -5.35 4.27 -21.09
N ALA A 77 -4.22 4.29 -20.39
CA ALA A 77 -3.11 5.19 -20.65
C ALA A 77 -2.04 4.60 -21.61
N GLY A 78 -2.25 3.40 -22.16
CA GLY A 78 -1.30 2.72 -23.05
C GLY A 78 0.04 2.36 -22.39
N SER A 79 0.04 2.15 -21.07
CA SER A 79 1.23 1.88 -20.24
C SER A 79 1.11 0.55 -19.48
N GLU A 80 0.35 -0.41 -19.98
CA GLU A 80 0.08 -1.70 -19.34
C GLU A 80 1.36 -2.51 -19.03
N ASN A 81 2.35 -2.45 -19.92
CA ASN A 81 3.63 -3.15 -19.74
C ASN A 81 4.44 -2.64 -18.54
N ARG A 82 4.11 -1.44 -18.03
CA ARG A 82 4.75 -0.80 -16.88
C ARG A 82 3.92 -0.87 -15.62
N PHE A 83 2.82 -1.62 -15.62
CA PHE A 83 1.97 -1.77 -14.44
C PHE A 83 2.75 -2.23 -13.20
N LEU A 84 3.58 -3.28 -13.33
CA LEU A 84 4.36 -3.79 -12.20
C LEU A 84 5.40 -2.77 -11.72
N GLU A 85 6.02 -2.03 -12.64
CA GLU A 85 6.93 -0.92 -12.30
C GLU A 85 6.22 0.10 -11.42
N PHE A 86 5.05 0.60 -11.85
CA PHE A 86 4.28 1.58 -11.10
C PHE A 86 3.78 1.02 -9.77
N TYR A 87 3.27 -0.20 -9.78
CA TYR A 87 2.71 -0.83 -8.59
C TYR A 87 3.76 -1.02 -7.49
N PHE A 88 4.91 -1.62 -7.80
CA PHE A 88 5.93 -1.87 -6.78
C PHE A 88 6.65 -0.61 -6.33
N SER A 89 6.92 0.32 -7.24
CA SER A 89 7.61 1.57 -6.89
C SER A 89 6.71 2.52 -6.10
N LEU A 90 5.52 2.85 -6.62
CA LEU A 90 4.58 3.73 -5.91
C LEU A 90 4.04 3.05 -4.67
N GLY A 91 3.68 1.76 -4.76
CA GLY A 91 3.18 0.98 -3.64
C GLY A 91 4.16 0.98 -2.47
N PHE A 92 5.44 0.75 -2.73
CA PHE A 92 6.46 0.80 -1.67
C PHE A 92 6.53 2.16 -0.98
N VAL A 93 6.60 3.26 -1.75
CA VAL A 93 6.70 4.61 -1.15
C VAL A 93 5.43 4.97 -0.40
N VAL A 94 4.26 4.57 -0.91
CA VAL A 94 2.98 4.76 -0.21
C VAL A 94 2.95 3.96 1.08
N VAL A 95 3.33 2.66 1.08
CA VAL A 95 3.42 1.84 2.30
C VAL A 95 4.38 2.45 3.31
N LEU A 96 5.56 2.90 2.86
CA LEU A 96 6.55 3.51 3.73
C LEU A 96 6.04 4.79 4.38
N ASN A 97 5.42 5.67 3.59
CA ASN A 97 4.82 6.90 4.10
C ASN A 97 3.64 6.59 5.04
N PHE A 98 2.83 5.59 4.71
CA PHE A 98 1.71 5.16 5.56
C PHE A 98 2.22 4.61 6.91
N ALA A 99 3.25 3.77 6.88
CA ALA A 99 3.87 3.25 8.09
C ALA A 99 4.43 4.38 8.97
N VAL A 100 5.17 5.32 8.38
CA VAL A 100 5.86 6.37 9.12
C VAL A 100 4.92 7.47 9.63
N PHE A 101 3.98 7.93 8.80
CA PHE A 101 3.14 9.09 9.11
C PHE A 101 1.77 8.73 9.69
N ILE A 102 1.32 7.48 9.57
CA ILE A 102 0.00 7.05 10.05
C ILE A 102 0.15 5.96 11.11
N LEU A 103 0.78 4.82 10.79
CA LEU A 103 0.83 3.69 11.72
C LEU A 103 1.67 3.98 12.98
N ILE A 104 2.87 4.55 12.83
CA ILE A 104 3.74 4.87 14.00
C ILE A 104 3.04 5.86 14.95
N PRO A 105 2.50 7.01 14.50
CA PRO A 105 1.79 7.92 15.40
C PRO A 105 0.57 7.28 16.09
N ILE A 106 -0.22 6.48 15.36
CA ILE A 106 -1.36 5.77 15.94
C ILE A 106 -0.90 4.79 17.02
N ALA A 107 0.13 3.99 16.75
CA ALA A 107 0.68 3.03 17.71
C ALA A 107 1.22 3.72 18.98
N VAL A 108 1.92 4.85 18.80
CA VAL A 108 2.41 5.68 19.91
C VAL A 108 1.25 6.24 20.73
N LEU A 109 0.21 6.76 20.07
CA LEU A 109 -0.96 7.33 20.72
C LEU A 109 -1.76 6.29 21.53
N ILE A 110 -1.98 5.10 20.95
CA ILE A 110 -2.63 3.97 21.66
C ILE A 110 -1.83 3.61 22.92
N LYS A 111 -0.49 3.55 22.81
CA LYS A 111 0.39 3.22 23.94
C LYS A 111 0.37 4.30 25.03
N ILE A 112 0.32 5.58 24.67
CA ILE A 112 0.29 6.69 25.63
C ILE A 112 -1.07 6.79 26.33
N LEU A 113 -2.17 6.63 25.58
CA LEU A 113 -3.53 6.80 26.08
C LEU A 113 -4.11 5.52 26.71
N ASN A 114 -3.39 4.40 26.61
CA ASN A 114 -3.82 3.08 27.09
C ASN A 114 -5.24 2.72 26.62
N LEU A 115 -5.55 3.03 25.36
CA LEU A 115 -6.88 2.84 24.80
C LEU A 115 -7.14 1.34 24.57
N PRO A 116 -8.25 0.78 25.08
CA PRO A 116 -8.62 -0.64 24.88
C PRO A 116 -9.16 -0.92 23.46
N LEU A 117 -8.86 -0.06 22.49
CA LEU A 117 -9.35 -0.16 21.11
C LEU A 117 -8.91 -1.46 20.42
N LEU A 118 -7.81 -2.07 20.88
CA LEU A 118 -7.26 -3.29 20.30
C LEU A 118 -7.89 -4.58 20.85
N ASP A 119 -8.67 -4.51 21.93
CA ASP A 119 -9.22 -5.72 22.59
C ASP A 119 -10.52 -6.23 21.94
N PHE A 120 -11.14 -5.43 21.06
CA PHE A 120 -12.38 -5.80 20.39
C PHE A 120 -12.14 -6.16 18.92
N PRO A 121 -12.61 -7.33 18.45
CA PRO A 121 -12.28 -7.82 17.12
C PRO A 121 -13.00 -7.08 15.98
N LEU A 122 -14.23 -6.60 16.21
CA LEU A 122 -15.03 -5.88 15.21
C LEU A 122 -14.46 -4.49 14.86
N PRO A 123 -14.15 -3.62 15.84
CA PRO A 123 -13.48 -2.34 15.58
C PRO A 123 -12.14 -2.48 14.85
N ASN A 124 -11.35 -3.50 15.18
CA ASN A 124 -10.08 -3.80 14.50
C ASN A 124 -10.32 -4.13 13.02
N LEU A 125 -11.29 -5.00 12.71
CA LEU A 125 -11.64 -5.33 11.32
C LEU A 125 -12.10 -4.10 10.52
N VAL A 126 -12.92 -3.23 11.12
CA VAL A 126 -13.35 -1.98 10.47
C VAL A 126 -12.15 -1.06 10.22
N LEU A 127 -11.25 -0.94 11.19
CA LEU A 127 -10.04 -0.12 11.06
C LEU A 127 -9.14 -0.67 9.96
N ASP A 128 -8.90 -1.97 9.90
CA ASP A 128 -8.08 -2.62 8.88
C ASP A 128 -8.62 -2.34 7.47
N VAL A 129 -9.93 -2.54 7.27
CA VAL A 129 -10.61 -2.23 6.00
C VAL A 129 -10.48 -0.75 5.64
N LEU A 130 -10.66 0.15 6.61
CA LEU A 130 -10.52 1.58 6.37
C LEU A 130 -9.08 1.95 5.98
N LEU A 131 -8.07 1.42 6.67
CA LEU A 131 -6.67 1.66 6.35
C LEU A 131 -6.31 1.13 4.95
N GLU A 132 -6.81 -0.06 4.59
CA GLU A 132 -6.61 -0.66 3.27
C GLU A 132 -7.24 0.20 2.16
N VAL A 133 -8.48 0.68 2.36
CA VAL A 133 -9.15 1.57 1.41
C VAL A 133 -8.42 2.90 1.27
N ILE A 134 -7.96 3.50 2.37
CA ILE A 134 -7.17 4.75 2.34
C ILE A 134 -5.85 4.53 1.60
N PHE A 135 -5.17 3.42 1.86
CA PHE A 135 -3.94 3.05 1.16
C PHE A 135 -4.16 2.99 -0.36
N TYR A 136 -5.17 2.24 -0.81
CA TYR A 136 -5.47 2.11 -2.23
C TYR A 136 -5.99 3.40 -2.87
N TYR A 137 -6.69 4.24 -2.11
CA TYR A 137 -7.09 5.57 -2.57
C TYR A 137 -5.88 6.46 -2.87
N ILE A 138 -4.90 6.48 -1.96
CA ILE A 138 -3.65 7.24 -2.15
C ILE A 138 -2.88 6.67 -3.35
N LEU A 139 -2.73 5.35 -3.42
CA LEU A 139 -2.05 4.68 -4.52
C LEU A 139 -2.70 4.99 -5.88
N THR A 140 -4.03 4.95 -5.94
CA THR A 140 -4.81 5.31 -7.13
C THR A 140 -4.52 6.74 -7.58
N ARG A 141 -4.52 7.70 -6.66
CA ARG A 141 -4.19 9.10 -7.00
C ARG A 141 -2.76 9.24 -7.51
N SER A 142 -1.82 8.47 -6.99
CA SER A 142 -0.43 8.46 -7.49
C SER A 142 -0.35 7.87 -8.90
N PHE A 143 -1.08 6.78 -9.18
CA PHE A 143 -1.20 6.23 -10.54
C PHE A 143 -1.77 7.25 -11.51
N GLN A 144 -2.88 7.90 -11.17
CA GLN A 144 -3.48 8.94 -12.00
C GLN A 144 -2.51 10.09 -12.28
N ARG A 145 -1.73 10.51 -11.26
CA ARG A 145 -0.70 11.53 -11.45
C ARG A 145 0.37 11.07 -12.42
N VAL A 146 0.86 9.84 -12.33
CA VAL A 146 1.92 9.34 -13.25
C VAL A 146 1.38 9.14 -14.67
N LEU A 147 0.13 8.72 -14.82
CA LEU A 147 -0.47 8.36 -16.11
C LEU A 147 -1.05 9.56 -16.88
N VAL A 148 -1.40 10.67 -16.21
CA VAL A 148 -1.87 11.88 -16.90
C VAL A 148 -0.68 12.61 -17.52
N PRO A 149 -0.64 12.78 -18.85
CA PRO A 149 0.39 13.59 -19.49
C PRO A 149 0.22 15.05 -19.03
N THR A 150 1.28 15.63 -18.45
CA THR A 150 1.35 17.08 -18.29
C THR A 150 1.20 17.70 -19.68
N LYS A 151 0.18 18.53 -19.87
CA LYS A 151 0.11 19.40 -21.05
C LYS A 151 1.47 20.07 -21.20
N PRO A 152 2.09 20.04 -22.40
CA PRO A 152 3.23 20.90 -22.65
C PRO A 152 2.73 22.35 -22.48
N ASP A 153 3.37 23.07 -21.55
CA ASP A 153 3.27 24.53 -21.45
C ASP A 153 3.94 25.20 -22.66
#